data_AF-A0A5R2N7R7-F1
#
_entry.id   AF-A0A5R2N7R7-F1
#
_cell.length_a   1.000
_cell.length_b   1.000
_cell.length_c   1.000
_cell.angle_alpha   90.00
_cell.angle_beta   90.00
_cell.angle_gamma   90.00
#
_symmetry.space_group_name_H-M   'P 1'
#
loop_
_entity.id
_entity.type
_entity.pdbx_description
1 polymer ?
#
loop_
_entity_poly.entity_id
_entity_poly.type
_entity_poly.pdbx_seq_one_letter_code
_entity_poly.pdbx_strand_id
1 'polypeptide(L)'
;GNPIVFATVTCLAVMMCLAGAVSGIEKAWKTLTVAVLAGAVATVYSGSRMIWVALLIAIVAVLVINRQRFTRSNMRRLLVIAGACCLLTAAITSPIIVGRTHFLFDDWNALATKDDHSTPLGLRVGLWDIGMDAFREAPFFGHGISASRAISQQGFKKQFGVSQGFNHFHNGFLTALVQAGLVGALSLAAIFIVAIWNATRVLRFSADPLERFGATMIVVAVIVYLVGGLTGILVGH
;
A
#
# COMPACT_ATOMS: atom_id res chain seq x y z
N GLY A 1 -5.81 17.33 -3.05
CA GLY A 1 -6.34 15.96 -2.84
C GLY A 1 -5.31 15.10 -2.14
N ASN A 2 -5.71 14.02 -1.46
CA ASN A 2 -4.79 13.14 -0.75
C ASN A 2 -3.94 12.32 -1.77
N PRO A 3 -2.59 12.47 -1.79
CA PRO A 3 -1.73 11.80 -2.77
C PRO A 3 -1.72 10.28 -2.64
N ILE A 4 -1.94 9.73 -1.45
CA ILE A 4 -2.00 8.28 -1.21
C ILE A 4 -3.26 7.69 -1.84
N VAL A 5 -4.40 8.37 -1.65
CA VAL A 5 -5.68 7.93 -2.24
C VAL A 5 -5.59 7.98 -3.76
N PHE A 6 -5.06 9.08 -4.32
CA PHE A 6 -4.83 9.19 -5.76
C PHE A 6 -3.95 8.05 -6.28
N ALA A 7 -2.80 7.81 -5.65
CA ALA A 7 -1.87 6.75 -6.04
C ALA A 7 -2.52 5.35 -5.98
N THR A 8 -3.33 5.09 -4.96
CA THR A 8 -4.02 3.81 -4.79
C THR A 8 -5.00 3.57 -5.93
N VAL A 9 -5.83 4.56 -6.25
CA VAL A 9 -6.82 4.47 -7.34
C VAL A 9 -6.12 4.35 -8.69
N THR A 10 -5.07 5.14 -8.96
CA THR A 10 -4.32 5.04 -10.21
C THR A 10 -3.60 3.70 -10.33
N CYS A 11 -3.06 3.16 -9.23
CA CYS A 11 -2.43 1.83 -9.22
C CYS A 11 -3.45 0.74 -9.58
N LEU A 12 -4.65 0.75 -8.99
CA LEU A 12 -5.70 -0.21 -9.32
C LEU A 12 -6.12 -0.10 -10.80
N ALA A 13 -6.26 1.11 -11.33
CA ALA A 13 -6.58 1.34 -12.75
C ALA A 13 -5.48 0.83 -13.69
N VAL A 14 -4.21 1.09 -13.37
CA VAL A 14 -3.05 0.55 -14.11
C VAL A 14 -3.08 -0.97 -14.13
N MET A 15 -3.32 -1.59 -12.97
CA MET A 15 -3.34 -3.04 -12.85
C MET A 15 -4.53 -3.66 -13.58
N MET A 16 -5.67 -2.99 -13.63
CA MET A 16 -6.83 -3.40 -14.43
C MET A 16 -6.50 -3.39 -15.93
N CYS A 17 -5.89 -2.31 -16.43
CA CYS A 17 -5.47 -2.23 -17.83
C CYS A 17 -4.42 -3.30 -18.17
N LEU A 18 -3.44 -3.52 -17.28
CA LEU A 18 -2.42 -4.55 -17.46
C LEU A 18 -3.03 -5.95 -17.49
N ALA A 19 -3.87 -6.28 -16.50
CA ALA A 19 -4.57 -7.56 -16.44
C ALA A 19 -5.45 -7.78 -17.69
N GLY A 20 -6.15 -6.74 -18.15
CA GLY A 20 -6.96 -6.80 -19.37
C GLY A 20 -6.11 -7.10 -20.61
N ALA A 21 -4.99 -6.39 -20.76
CA ALA A 21 -4.06 -6.57 -21.88
C ALA A 21 -3.43 -7.97 -21.93
N VAL A 22 -3.20 -8.61 -20.78
CA VAL A 22 -2.56 -9.95 -20.71
C VAL A 22 -3.56 -11.11 -20.59
N SER A 23 -4.82 -10.83 -20.24
CA SER A 23 -5.86 -11.86 -20.04
C SER A 23 -6.33 -12.51 -21.35
N GLY A 24 -6.18 -11.81 -22.47
CA GLY A 24 -6.72 -12.22 -23.78
C GLY A 24 -8.24 -11.98 -23.93
N ILE A 25 -8.90 -11.35 -22.96
CA ILE A 25 -10.31 -10.93 -23.04
C ILE A 25 -10.45 -9.76 -24.02
N GLU A 26 -9.56 -8.77 -23.87
CA GLU A 26 -9.58 -7.54 -24.66
C GLU A 26 -8.63 -7.61 -25.85
N LYS A 27 -9.17 -7.34 -27.06
CA LYS A 27 -8.35 -7.27 -28.29
C LYS A 27 -7.56 -5.96 -28.38
N ALA A 28 -7.97 -4.92 -27.64
CA ALA A 28 -7.36 -3.59 -27.64
C ALA A 28 -6.09 -3.47 -26.76
N TRP A 29 -5.28 -4.53 -26.69
CA TRP A 29 -4.11 -4.62 -25.79
C TRP A 29 -3.10 -3.47 -26.00
N LYS A 30 -2.98 -2.94 -27.22
CA LYS A 30 -2.11 -1.79 -27.53
C LYS A 30 -2.53 -0.52 -26.79
N THR A 31 -3.82 -0.18 -26.84
CA THR A 31 -4.39 0.99 -26.14
C THR A 31 -4.28 0.82 -24.63
N LEU A 32 -4.54 -0.39 -24.13
CA LEU A 32 -4.37 -0.71 -22.71
C LEU A 32 -2.91 -0.57 -22.26
N THR A 33 -1.95 -0.92 -23.12
CA THR A 33 -0.51 -0.77 -22.81
C THR A 33 -0.12 0.70 -22.69
N VAL A 34 -0.66 1.58 -23.54
CA VAL A 34 -0.46 3.03 -23.43
C VAL A 34 -1.07 3.56 -22.12
N ALA A 35 -2.27 3.11 -21.76
CA ALA A 35 -2.92 3.47 -20.50
C ALA A 35 -2.11 3.00 -19.27
N VAL A 36 -1.52 1.81 -19.31
CA VAL A 36 -0.61 1.30 -18.26
C VAL A 36 0.59 2.23 -18.10
N LEU A 37 1.24 2.64 -19.18
CA LEU A 37 2.40 3.54 -19.12
C LEU A 37 2.03 4.91 -18.55
N ALA A 38 0.94 5.52 -19.05
CA ALA A 38 0.48 6.81 -18.56
C ALA A 38 0.09 6.76 -17.07
N GLY A 39 -0.66 5.74 -16.65
CA GLY A 39 -1.06 5.56 -15.25
C GLY A 39 0.10 5.21 -14.33
N ALA A 40 1.11 4.48 -14.82
CA ALA A 40 2.33 4.20 -14.06
C ALA A 40 3.11 5.51 -13.80
N VAL A 41 3.24 6.38 -14.81
CA VAL A 41 3.85 7.71 -14.64
C VAL A 41 3.05 8.54 -13.61
N ALA A 42 1.72 8.56 -13.70
CA ALA A 42 0.88 9.27 -12.73
C ALA A 42 1.05 8.72 -11.29
N THR A 43 1.14 7.40 -11.15
CA THR A 43 1.35 6.73 -9.85
C THR A 43 2.73 7.07 -9.29
N VAL A 44 3.78 7.12 -10.13
CA VAL A 44 5.12 7.56 -9.72
C VAL A 44 5.09 9.04 -9.30
N TYR A 45 4.44 9.89 -10.09
CA TYR A 45 4.36 11.33 -9.82
C TYR A 45 3.61 11.66 -8.52
N SER A 46 2.72 10.78 -8.05
CA SER A 46 2.03 10.92 -6.76
C SER A 46 2.96 11.01 -5.54
N GLY A 47 4.21 10.53 -5.66
CA GLY A 47 5.16 10.48 -4.56
C GLY A 47 4.87 9.41 -3.49
N SER A 48 3.80 8.61 -3.64
CA SER A 48 3.44 7.55 -2.69
C SER A 48 4.30 6.30 -2.87
N ARG A 49 5.49 6.34 -2.26
CA ARG A 49 6.55 5.31 -2.41
C ARG A 49 6.07 3.89 -2.13
N MET A 50 5.19 3.74 -1.15
CA MET A 50 4.68 2.42 -0.76
C MET A 50 3.68 1.86 -1.77
N ILE A 51 2.98 2.73 -2.49
CA ILE A 51 2.19 2.32 -3.65
C ILE A 51 3.07 1.94 -4.83
N TRP A 52 4.28 2.48 -4.97
CA TRP A 52 5.23 1.99 -5.98
C TRP A 52 5.63 0.55 -5.69
N VAL A 53 5.94 0.23 -4.43
CA VAL A 53 6.21 -1.16 -4.02
C VAL A 53 5.01 -2.05 -4.30
N ALA A 54 3.81 -1.60 -3.97
CA ALA A 54 2.57 -2.33 -4.26
C ALA A 54 2.38 -2.59 -5.76
N LEU A 55 2.60 -1.56 -6.59
CA LEU A 55 2.52 -1.64 -8.05
C LEU A 55 3.48 -2.71 -8.59
N LEU A 56 4.73 -2.75 -8.11
CA LEU A 56 5.71 -3.74 -8.57
C LEU A 56 5.30 -5.17 -8.20
N ILE A 57 4.88 -5.39 -6.95
CA ILE A 57 4.41 -6.70 -6.50
C ILE A 57 3.18 -7.13 -7.31
N ALA A 58 2.25 -6.20 -7.56
CA ALA A 58 1.04 -6.46 -8.35
C ALA A 58 1.36 -6.79 -9.82
N ILE A 59 2.32 -6.09 -10.45
CA ILE A 59 2.79 -6.40 -11.81
C ILE A 59 3.31 -7.84 -11.88
N VAL A 60 4.18 -8.23 -10.95
CA VAL A 60 4.72 -9.60 -10.89
C VAL A 60 3.59 -10.62 -10.71
N ALA A 61 2.64 -10.35 -9.80
CA ALA A 61 1.50 -11.23 -9.57
C ALA A 61 0.67 -11.43 -10.85
N VAL A 62 0.31 -10.35 -11.55
CA VAL A 62 -0.47 -10.42 -12.80
C VAL A 62 0.27 -11.23 -13.88
N LEU A 63 1.57 -11.01 -14.05
CA LEU A 63 2.38 -11.75 -15.02
C LEU A 63 2.49 -13.23 -14.66
N VAL A 64 2.71 -13.56 -13.40
CA VAL A 64 2.80 -14.96 -12.92
C VAL A 64 1.46 -15.69 -13.07
N ILE A 65 0.35 -15.05 -12.73
CA ILE A 65 -0.99 -15.63 -12.86
C ILE A 65 -1.33 -15.94 -14.32
N ASN A 66 -0.93 -15.06 -15.23
CA ASN A 66 -1.20 -15.20 -16.67
C ASN A 66 -0.06 -15.91 -17.43
N ARG A 67 0.90 -16.53 -16.72
CA ARG A 67 2.14 -17.04 -17.34
C ARG A 67 1.96 -18.08 -18.42
N GLN A 68 0.90 -18.88 -18.34
CA GLN A 68 0.62 -19.95 -19.30
C GLN A 68 0.28 -19.41 -20.70
N ARG A 69 -0.09 -18.12 -20.80
CA ARG A 69 -0.39 -17.45 -22.07
C ARG A 69 0.86 -16.98 -22.82
N PHE A 70 2.02 -16.98 -22.16
CA PHE A 70 3.27 -16.49 -22.73
C PHE A 70 4.23 -17.63 -23.00
N THR A 71 5.00 -17.53 -24.08
CA THR A 71 6.18 -18.38 -24.26
C THR A 71 7.19 -18.07 -23.15
N ARG A 72 8.00 -19.07 -22.76
CA ARG A 72 9.02 -18.91 -21.70
C ARG A 72 9.99 -17.76 -21.99
N SER A 73 10.30 -17.52 -23.26
CA SER A 73 11.14 -16.40 -23.72
C SER A 73 10.45 -15.05 -23.50
N ASN A 74 9.17 -14.92 -23.87
CA ASN A 74 8.40 -13.69 -23.69
C ASN A 74 8.20 -13.36 -22.20
N MET A 75 7.96 -14.37 -21.36
CA MET A 75 7.84 -14.17 -19.92
C MET A 75 9.15 -13.66 -19.30
N ARG A 76 10.29 -14.26 -19.65
CA ARG A 76 11.60 -13.78 -19.17
C ARG A 76 11.85 -12.34 -19.60
N ARG A 77 11.52 -11.99 -20.84
CA ARG A 77 11.61 -10.60 -21.33
C ARG A 77 10.72 -9.66 -20.55
N LEU A 78 9.46 -10.01 -20.28
CA LEU A 78 8.54 -9.19 -19.50
C LEU A 78 9.01 -8.99 -18.06
N LEU A 79 9.52 -10.03 -17.41
CA LEU A 79 10.09 -9.92 -16.06
C LEU A 79 11.36 -9.07 -16.03
N VAL A 80 12.22 -9.18 -17.04
CA VAL A 80 13.40 -8.33 -17.19
C VAL A 80 13.00 -6.88 -17.43
N ILE A 81 12.00 -6.61 -18.27
CA ILE A 81 11.48 -5.26 -18.49
C ILE A 81 10.87 -4.71 -17.19
N ALA A 82 10.06 -5.49 -16.49
CA ALA A 82 9.51 -5.09 -15.20
C ALA A 82 10.62 -4.78 -14.19
N GLY A 83 11.64 -5.64 -14.08
CA GLY A 83 12.81 -5.41 -13.23
C GLY A 83 13.62 -4.18 -13.65
N ALA A 84 13.83 -3.94 -14.94
CA ALA A 84 14.50 -2.75 -15.44
C ALA A 84 13.69 -1.49 -15.14
N CYS A 85 12.36 -1.52 -15.29
CA CYS A 85 11.48 -0.44 -14.88
C CYS A 85 11.54 -0.18 -13.38
N CYS A 86 11.64 -1.23 -12.54
CA CYS A 86 11.86 -1.10 -11.09
C CYS A 86 13.18 -0.38 -10.80
N LEU A 87 14.27 -0.82 -11.44
CA LEU A 87 15.59 -0.23 -11.26
C LEU A 87 15.63 1.21 -11.75
N LEU A 88 14.98 1.52 -12.87
CA LEU A 88 14.83 2.88 -13.38
C LEU A 88 14.03 3.76 -12.44
N THR A 89 12.91 3.27 -11.90
CA THR A 89 12.14 4.03 -10.89
C THR A 89 12.97 4.24 -9.62
N ALA A 90 13.66 3.21 -9.14
CA ALA A 90 14.59 3.34 -8.01
C ALA A 90 15.71 4.34 -8.29
N ALA A 91 16.28 4.36 -9.50
CA ALA A 91 17.33 5.27 -9.92
C ALA A 91 16.85 6.73 -10.06
N ILE A 92 15.70 6.97 -10.70
CA ILE A 92 15.08 8.30 -10.83
C ILE A 92 14.71 8.86 -9.46
N THR A 93 14.29 7.98 -8.55
CA THR A 93 13.92 8.37 -7.19
C THR A 93 15.12 8.37 -6.25
N SER A 94 16.29 7.90 -6.70
CA SER A 94 17.51 7.80 -5.90
C SER A 94 18.02 9.15 -5.40
N PRO A 95 18.00 10.29 -6.13
CA PRO A 95 18.43 11.58 -5.58
C PRO A 95 17.48 12.06 -4.46
N ILE A 96 16.18 11.76 -4.60
CA ILE A 96 15.16 12.03 -3.57
C ILE A 96 15.37 11.11 -2.35
N ILE A 97 15.82 9.88 -2.57
CA ILE A 97 16.11 8.90 -1.52
C ILE A 97 17.41 9.27 -0.79
N VAL A 98 18.49 9.61 -1.51
CA VAL A 98 19.81 9.98 -0.95
C VAL A 98 19.75 11.30 -0.19
N GLY A 99 19.05 12.31 -0.71
CA GLY A 99 18.77 13.52 0.06
C GLY A 99 18.02 13.20 1.36
N ARG A 100 17.06 12.27 1.29
CA ARG A 100 16.35 11.77 2.48
C ARG A 100 17.17 10.86 3.38
N THR A 101 18.19 10.13 2.92
CA THR A 101 18.96 9.27 3.83
C THR A 101 19.74 10.12 4.82
N HIS A 102 20.26 11.28 4.41
CA HIS A 102 20.84 12.25 5.34
C HIS A 102 19.81 12.76 6.34
N PHE A 103 18.64 13.23 5.86
CA PHE A 103 17.55 13.64 6.77
C PHE A 103 17.05 12.51 7.68
N LEU A 104 17.02 11.25 7.22
CA LEU A 104 16.62 10.11 8.03
C LEU A 104 17.67 9.75 9.09
N PHE A 105 18.96 9.89 8.76
CA PHE A 105 20.03 9.74 9.74
C PHE A 105 19.99 10.86 10.78
N ASP A 106 19.76 12.10 10.36
CA ASP A 106 19.61 13.25 11.25
C ASP A 106 18.36 13.12 12.13
N ASP A 107 17.22 12.74 11.55
CA ASP A 107 15.97 12.44 12.26
C ASP A 107 16.15 11.29 13.25
N TRP A 108 16.83 10.21 12.83
CA TRP A 108 17.14 9.07 13.71
C TRP A 108 18.05 9.49 14.84
N ASN A 109 19.08 10.28 14.57
CA ASN A 109 19.99 10.78 15.59
C ASN A 109 19.25 11.71 16.55
N ALA A 110 18.40 12.61 16.04
CA ALA A 110 17.56 13.47 16.86
C ALA A 110 16.60 12.66 17.77
N LEU A 111 15.97 11.61 17.24
CA LEU A 111 15.14 10.71 18.02
C LEU A 111 15.96 9.91 19.05
N ALA A 112 17.01 9.22 18.61
CA ALA A 112 17.77 8.29 19.45
C ALA A 112 18.66 8.98 20.50
N THR A 113 19.14 10.18 20.23
CA THR A 113 20.06 10.91 21.14
C THR A 113 19.42 12.06 21.88
N LYS A 114 18.33 12.65 21.34
CA LYS A 114 17.67 13.83 21.92
C LYS A 114 16.19 13.61 22.24
N ASP A 115 15.66 12.42 22.00
CA ASP A 115 14.23 12.09 22.16
C ASP A 115 13.32 13.08 21.41
N ASP A 116 13.79 13.56 20.25
CA ASP A 116 13.09 14.60 19.50
C ASP A 116 11.99 14.00 18.61
N HIS A 117 10.75 14.12 19.08
CA HIS A 117 9.54 13.69 18.39
C HIS A 117 8.94 14.76 17.45
N SER A 118 9.63 15.87 17.19
CA SER A 118 9.17 16.91 16.26
C SER A 118 9.51 16.64 14.79
N THR A 119 10.43 15.71 14.53
CA THR A 119 10.84 15.29 13.19
C THR A 119 9.81 14.38 12.51
N PRO A 120 9.78 14.26 11.17
CA PRO A 120 8.86 13.33 10.48
C PRO A 120 8.97 11.88 10.96
N LEU A 121 10.18 11.39 11.27
CA LEU A 121 10.36 10.05 11.84
C LEU A 121 9.90 9.99 13.30
N GLY A 122 10.33 10.97 14.13
CA GLY A 122 9.95 11.04 15.54
C GLY A 122 8.45 11.13 15.76
N LEU A 123 7.74 11.87 14.90
CA LEU A 123 6.28 11.93 14.88
C LEU A 123 5.65 10.56 14.57
N ARG A 124 6.21 9.75 13.66
CA ARG A 124 5.64 8.41 13.41
C ARG A 124 5.85 7.48 14.59
N VAL A 125 7.05 7.47 15.16
CA VAL A 125 7.37 6.62 16.31
C VAL A 125 6.51 7.00 17.50
N GLY A 126 6.42 8.29 17.83
CA GLY A 126 5.56 8.78 18.91
C GLY A 126 4.09 8.47 18.66
N LEU A 127 3.61 8.65 17.42
CA LEU A 127 2.24 8.30 17.08
C LEU A 127 1.96 6.79 17.20
N TRP A 128 2.93 5.93 16.86
CA TRP A 128 2.78 4.48 17.01
C TRP A 128 2.74 4.06 18.48
N ASP A 129 3.55 4.70 19.32
CA ASP A 129 3.54 4.46 20.76
C ASP A 129 2.20 4.88 21.40
N ILE A 130 1.76 6.11 21.13
CA ILE A 130 0.43 6.61 21.53
C ILE A 130 -0.69 5.68 21.04
N GLY A 131 -0.60 5.22 19.79
CA GLY A 131 -1.59 4.30 19.23
C GLY A 131 -1.59 2.94 19.92
N MET A 132 -0.43 2.42 20.31
CA MET A 132 -0.35 1.17 21.06
C MET A 132 -0.86 1.28 22.48
N ASP A 133 -0.61 2.40 23.16
CA ASP A 133 -1.21 2.67 24.46
C ASP A 133 -2.73 2.77 24.37
N ALA A 134 -3.24 3.52 23.39
CA ALA A 134 -4.68 3.61 23.15
C ALA A 134 -5.31 2.24 22.87
N PHE A 135 -4.67 1.40 22.05
CA PHE A 135 -5.16 0.04 21.83
C PHE A 135 -5.22 -0.78 23.13
N ARG A 136 -4.22 -0.67 24.01
CA ARG A 136 -4.21 -1.37 25.31
C ARG A 136 -5.33 -0.91 26.25
N GLU A 137 -5.75 0.35 26.15
CA GLU A 137 -6.86 0.88 26.94
C GLU A 137 -8.24 0.34 26.49
N ALA A 138 -8.44 0.10 25.19
CA ALA A 138 -9.71 -0.39 24.64
C ALA A 138 -9.50 -1.53 23.60
N PRO A 139 -9.02 -2.71 24.02
CA PRO A 139 -8.49 -3.71 23.10
C PRO A 139 -9.55 -4.43 22.26
N PHE A 140 -10.80 -4.53 22.71
CA PHE A 140 -11.81 -5.32 22.01
C PHE A 140 -12.54 -4.54 20.92
N PHE A 141 -13.06 -3.36 21.27
CA PHE A 141 -13.89 -2.54 20.38
C PHE A 141 -13.22 -1.22 19.94
N GLY A 142 -12.05 -0.90 20.48
CA GLY A 142 -11.36 0.35 20.20
C GLY A 142 -12.08 1.58 20.75
N HIS A 143 -11.63 2.75 20.29
CA HIS A 143 -12.10 4.06 20.72
C HIS A 143 -13.05 4.74 19.71
N GLY A 144 -13.31 4.10 18.57
CA GLY A 144 -14.08 4.69 17.47
C GLY A 144 -13.26 5.62 16.56
N ILE A 145 -13.75 5.81 15.34
CA ILE A 145 -13.03 6.55 14.27
C ILE A 145 -12.79 8.01 14.66
N SER A 146 -13.78 8.65 15.29
CA SER A 146 -13.72 10.07 15.68
C SER A 146 -12.72 10.37 16.81
N ALA A 147 -12.27 9.36 17.54
CA ALA A 147 -11.38 9.54 18.69
C ALA A 147 -9.90 9.71 18.30
N SER A 148 -9.47 9.23 17.11
CA SER A 148 -8.06 9.21 16.70
C SER A 148 -7.35 10.57 16.84
N ARG A 149 -8.02 11.66 16.45
CA ARG A 149 -7.45 13.01 16.53
C ARG A 149 -7.26 13.49 17.96
N ALA A 150 -8.24 13.24 18.81
CA ALA A 150 -8.17 13.62 20.22
C ALA A 150 -7.09 12.79 20.94
N ILE A 151 -7.06 11.48 20.71
CA ILE A 151 -6.07 10.56 21.29
C ILE A 151 -4.66 10.97 20.88
N SER A 152 -4.40 11.16 19.58
CA SER A 152 -3.07 11.57 19.11
C SER A 152 -2.67 12.93 19.68
N GLN A 153 -3.56 13.93 19.66
CA GLN A 153 -3.26 15.26 20.18
C GLN A 153 -2.96 15.26 21.68
N GLN A 154 -3.76 14.54 22.48
CA GLN A 154 -3.54 14.44 23.92
C GLN A 154 -2.29 13.63 24.23
N GLY A 155 -2.05 12.53 23.51
CA GLY A 155 -0.85 11.70 23.63
C GLY A 155 0.42 12.51 23.35
N PHE A 156 0.47 13.25 22.23
CA PHE A 156 1.62 14.08 21.90
C PHE A 156 1.87 15.18 22.94
N LYS A 157 0.80 15.81 23.43
CA LYS A 157 0.92 16.85 24.45
C LYS A 157 1.43 16.27 25.78
N LYS A 158 0.96 15.09 26.16
CA LYS A 158 1.30 14.43 27.43
C LYS A 158 2.71 13.83 27.42
N GLN A 159 3.07 13.14 26.34
CA GLN A 159 4.34 12.40 26.24
C GLN A 159 5.50 13.29 25.79
N PHE A 160 5.25 14.26 24.89
CA PHE A 160 6.31 15.00 24.21
C PHE A 160 6.17 16.52 24.33
N GLY A 161 5.13 17.04 24.99
CA GLY A 161 4.88 18.47 25.11
C GLY A 161 4.48 19.17 23.80
N VAL A 162 4.19 18.41 22.74
CA VAL A 162 3.88 18.92 21.40
C VAL A 162 2.37 18.85 21.13
N SER A 163 1.77 19.87 20.54
CA SER A 163 0.35 19.86 20.18
C SER A 163 0.12 19.48 18.71
N GLN A 164 0.33 18.20 18.37
CA GLN A 164 0.08 17.64 17.03
C GLN A 164 -1.04 16.61 17.07
N GLY A 165 -2.03 16.73 16.18
CA GLY A 165 -3.19 15.82 16.13
C GLY A 165 -3.41 15.24 14.73
N PHE A 166 -3.64 13.94 14.67
CA PHE A 166 -3.78 13.16 13.43
C PHE A 166 -5.06 12.32 13.42
N ASN A 167 -5.73 12.23 12.27
CA ASN A 167 -6.94 11.41 12.13
C ASN A 167 -6.63 9.89 11.99
N HIS A 168 -5.35 9.55 11.76
CA HIS A 168 -4.89 8.18 11.59
C HIS A 168 -3.47 8.02 12.15
N PHE A 169 -3.08 6.79 12.46
CA PHE A 169 -1.80 6.48 13.09
C PHE A 169 -0.65 6.24 12.11
N HIS A 170 -0.79 6.70 10.86
CA HIS A 170 0.19 6.49 9.76
C HIS A 170 0.57 5.01 9.53
N ASN A 171 -0.30 4.12 9.99
CA ASN A 171 -0.28 2.69 9.78
C ASN A 171 -1.75 2.27 9.86
N GLY A 172 -2.30 1.77 8.75
CA GLY A 172 -3.72 1.48 8.65
C GLY A 172 -4.15 0.34 9.57
N PHE A 173 -3.25 -0.61 9.87
CA PHE A 173 -3.53 -1.72 10.78
C PHE A 173 -3.57 -1.24 12.23
N LEU A 174 -2.61 -0.40 12.62
CA LEU A 174 -2.65 0.26 13.93
C LEU A 174 -3.89 1.15 14.07
N THR A 175 -4.24 1.87 13.01
CA THR A 175 -5.45 2.69 12.99
C THR A 175 -6.69 1.83 13.19
N ALA A 176 -6.79 0.68 12.52
CA ALA A 176 -7.89 -0.28 12.72
C ALA A 176 -7.94 -0.82 14.16
N LEU A 177 -6.78 -1.12 14.77
CA LEU A 177 -6.70 -1.56 16.16
C LEU A 177 -7.18 -0.47 17.13
N VAL A 178 -6.75 0.78 16.96
CA VAL A 178 -7.18 1.88 17.84
C VAL A 178 -8.66 2.18 17.66
N GLN A 179 -9.15 2.20 16.41
CA GLN A 179 -10.52 2.63 16.13
C GLN A 179 -11.56 1.54 16.39
N ALA A 180 -11.23 0.28 16.15
CA ALA A 180 -12.19 -0.83 16.17
C ALA A 180 -11.73 -2.06 16.98
N GLY A 181 -10.56 -1.99 17.64
CA GLY A 181 -10.03 -3.06 18.47
C GLY A 181 -9.70 -4.34 17.71
N LEU A 182 -9.54 -5.42 18.47
CA LEU A 182 -9.32 -6.77 17.95
C LEU A 182 -10.48 -7.25 17.10
N VAL A 183 -11.72 -6.90 17.45
CA VAL A 183 -12.90 -7.32 16.66
C VAL A 183 -12.83 -6.73 15.25
N GLY A 184 -12.53 -5.44 15.12
CA GLY A 184 -12.34 -4.80 13.83
C GLY A 184 -11.13 -5.34 13.06
N ALA A 185 -9.99 -5.50 13.73
CA ALA A 185 -8.77 -6.01 13.10
C ALA A 185 -8.93 -7.45 12.58
N LEU A 186 -9.57 -8.34 13.37
CA LEU A 186 -9.88 -9.71 12.95
C LEU A 186 -10.90 -9.75 11.81
N SER A 187 -11.90 -8.85 11.83
CA SER A 187 -12.85 -8.72 10.73
C SER A 187 -12.16 -8.29 9.43
N LEU A 188 -11.24 -7.31 9.50
CA LEU A 188 -10.44 -6.87 8.36
C LEU A 188 -9.54 -8.00 7.83
N ALA A 189 -8.89 -8.74 8.74
CA ALA A 189 -8.09 -9.91 8.37
C ALA A 189 -8.94 -10.98 7.67
N ALA A 190 -10.14 -11.27 8.19
CA ALA A 190 -11.06 -12.23 7.59
C ALA A 190 -11.46 -11.83 6.16
N ILE A 191 -11.72 -10.55 5.90
CA ILE A 191 -12.02 -10.04 4.55
C ILE A 191 -10.87 -10.37 3.59
N PHE A 192 -9.62 -10.07 3.96
CA PHE A 192 -8.47 -10.38 3.13
C PHE A 192 -8.27 -11.88 2.94
N ILE A 193 -8.44 -12.69 3.99
CA ILE A 193 -8.32 -14.15 3.92
C ILE A 193 -9.36 -14.74 2.96
N VAL A 194 -10.63 -14.34 3.09
CA VAL A 194 -11.72 -14.83 2.22
C VAL A 194 -11.49 -14.39 0.78
N ALA A 195 -11.05 -13.15 0.55
CA ALA A 195 -10.71 -12.64 -0.78
C ALA A 195 -9.59 -13.47 -1.44
N ILE A 196 -8.49 -13.71 -0.72
CA ILE A 196 -7.37 -14.54 -1.20
C ILE A 196 -7.83 -15.98 -1.45
N TRP A 197 -8.61 -16.55 -0.53
CA TRP A 197 -9.09 -17.92 -0.66
C TRP A 197 -9.97 -18.11 -1.90
N ASN A 198 -10.93 -17.21 -2.12
CA ASN A 198 -11.79 -17.23 -3.30
C ASN A 198 -10.97 -17.04 -4.59
N ALA A 199 -10.07 -16.05 -4.61
CA ALA A 199 -9.23 -15.82 -5.78
C ALA A 199 -8.34 -17.02 -6.10
N THR A 200 -7.69 -17.61 -5.10
CA THR A 200 -6.82 -18.79 -5.29
C THR A 200 -7.61 -20.01 -5.74
N ARG A 201 -8.84 -20.22 -5.24
CA ARG A 201 -9.72 -21.30 -5.70
C ARG A 201 -10.05 -21.14 -7.18
N VAL A 202 -10.50 -19.95 -7.60
CA VAL A 202 -10.83 -19.67 -9.00
C VAL A 202 -9.60 -19.83 -9.90
N LEU A 203 -8.44 -19.29 -9.51
CA LEU A 203 -7.21 -19.39 -10.31
C LEU A 203 -6.68 -20.82 -10.44
N ARG A 204 -7.02 -21.73 -9.51
CA ARG A 204 -6.65 -23.15 -9.56
C ARG A 204 -7.57 -23.99 -10.41
N PHE A 205 -8.88 -23.75 -10.34
CA PHE A 205 -9.88 -24.66 -10.89
C PHE A 205 -10.62 -24.13 -12.12
N SER A 206 -10.68 -22.81 -12.32
CA SER A 206 -11.37 -22.23 -13.47
C SER A 206 -10.44 -22.05 -14.66
N ALA A 207 -10.95 -22.44 -15.83
CA ALA A 207 -10.33 -22.20 -17.14
C ALA A 207 -10.93 -20.96 -17.83
N ASP A 208 -12.06 -20.42 -17.35
CA ASP A 208 -12.72 -19.27 -17.97
C ASP A 208 -11.85 -18.00 -17.82
N PRO A 209 -11.46 -17.33 -18.92
CA PRO A 209 -10.67 -16.11 -18.86
C PRO A 209 -11.31 -15.01 -18.00
N LEU A 210 -12.64 -14.85 -18.03
CA LEU A 210 -13.32 -13.78 -17.30
C LEU A 210 -13.29 -14.02 -15.78
N GLU A 211 -13.62 -15.23 -15.33
CA GLU A 211 -13.49 -15.60 -13.91
C GLU A 211 -12.05 -15.43 -13.41
N ARG A 212 -11.06 -15.87 -14.19
CA ARG A 212 -9.64 -15.72 -13.85
C ARG A 212 -9.19 -14.26 -13.80
N PHE A 213 -9.72 -13.40 -14.68
CA PHE A 213 -9.47 -11.96 -14.65
C PHE A 213 -10.04 -11.35 -13.37
N GLY A 214 -11.28 -11.68 -12.99
CA GLY A 214 -11.88 -11.23 -11.72
C GLY A 214 -11.05 -11.65 -10.51
N ALA A 215 -10.61 -12.91 -10.46
CA ALA A 215 -9.75 -13.41 -9.40
C ALA A 215 -8.37 -12.70 -9.37
N THR A 216 -7.81 -12.38 -10.54
CA THR A 216 -6.58 -11.59 -10.65
C THR A 216 -6.76 -10.20 -10.05
N MET A 217 -7.89 -9.54 -10.32
CA MET A 217 -8.19 -8.22 -9.76
C MET A 217 -8.38 -8.25 -8.24
N ILE A 218 -8.94 -9.34 -7.70
CA ILE A 218 -9.00 -9.54 -6.24
C ILE A 218 -7.60 -9.62 -5.65
N VAL A 219 -6.69 -10.41 -6.25
CA VAL A 219 -5.29 -10.50 -5.80
C VAL A 219 -4.60 -9.14 -5.84
N VAL A 220 -4.79 -8.38 -6.93
CA VAL A 220 -4.26 -7.02 -7.08
C VAL A 220 -4.78 -6.12 -5.95
N ALA A 221 -6.09 -6.11 -5.69
CA ALA A 221 -6.67 -5.28 -4.65
C ALA A 221 -6.08 -5.63 -3.28
N VAL A 222 -5.98 -6.91 -2.93
CA VAL A 222 -5.36 -7.38 -1.69
C VAL A 222 -3.92 -6.86 -1.57
N ILE A 223 -3.10 -7.01 -2.62
CA ILE A 223 -1.71 -6.52 -2.62
C ILE A 223 -1.67 -5.01 -2.38
N VAL A 224 -2.45 -4.24 -3.13
CA VAL A 224 -2.43 -2.78 -3.07
C VAL A 224 -2.87 -2.27 -1.70
N TYR A 225 -3.95 -2.81 -1.13
CA TYR A 225 -4.44 -2.41 0.18
C TYR A 225 -3.56 -2.87 1.34
N LEU A 226 -3.01 -4.09 1.29
CA LEU A 226 -2.10 -4.57 2.33
C LEU A 226 -0.79 -3.78 2.33
N VAL A 227 -0.16 -3.58 1.17
CA VAL A 227 1.13 -2.88 1.07
C VAL A 227 0.95 -1.37 1.32
N GLY A 228 -0.10 -0.75 0.76
CA GLY A 228 -0.45 0.64 1.03
C GLY A 228 -0.79 0.89 2.50
N GLY A 229 -1.46 -0.07 3.14
CA GLY A 229 -1.87 -0.03 4.54
C GLY A 229 -0.73 0.00 5.56
N LEU A 230 0.43 -0.58 5.24
CA LEU A 230 1.57 -0.67 6.17
C LEU A 230 2.09 0.69 6.66
N THR A 231 1.91 1.73 5.85
CA THR A 231 2.51 3.07 6.10
C THR A 231 1.54 4.22 5.78
N GLY A 232 0.30 3.88 5.49
CA GLY A 232 -0.71 4.80 4.99
C GLY A 232 -2.08 4.49 5.56
N ILE A 233 -3.11 4.83 4.79
CA ILE A 233 -4.51 4.63 5.17
C ILE A 233 -5.02 3.38 4.44
N LEU A 234 -5.67 2.47 5.18
CA LEU A 234 -6.27 1.25 4.64
C LEU A 234 -7.65 1.51 4.03
N VAL A 235 -8.52 2.18 4.80
CA VAL A 235 -9.88 2.58 4.41
C VAL A 235 -10.17 3.93 5.08
N GLY A 236 -10.72 4.90 4.35
CA GLY A 236 -11.04 6.24 4.89
C GLY A 236 -10.19 7.38 4.32
N HIS A 237 -10.35 8.58 4.89
CA HIS A 237 -9.75 9.84 4.42
C HIS A 237 -8.95 10.51 5.52
#